data_AF-A0A510E5N8-F1
#
_entry.id   AF-A0A510E5N8-F1
#
_cell.length_a   1.000
_cell.length_b   1.000
_cell.length_c   1.000
_cell.angle_alpha   90.00
_cell.angle_beta   90.00
_cell.angle_gamma   90.00
#
_symmetry.space_group_name_H-M   'P 1'
#
loop_
_entity.id
_entity.type
_entity.pdbx_description
1 polymer ?
#
loop_
_entity_poly.entity_id
_entity_poly.type
_entity_poly.pdbx_seq_one_letter_code
_entity_poly.pdbx_strand_id
1 'polypeptide(L)'
;MILGSNGAGKTSLLKAIVGLYKVNKGSILVNNFDVTRGKKLNLLSTNLESVYHLGSLNIGQTYSVYSEAFNCVKDAGNLYNLVRPKGDTLSRLSTGEKKWFTTVLALFAGTEVTLLDEPFEDLDPALVKSLVNAVLSVKGKQLIITLHSIHLLKYFKDWDLFFMFNGKLYGKAKVEDVLDSCIVSGDKENSVLKVSVGGMTYSIVKGDCEGGISLKEINNLDILYDRLREEI
;
A
#
# COMPACT_ATOMS: atom_id res chain seq x y z
N MET A 1 -4.94 -0.52 -5.29
CA MET A 1 -4.38 -1.27 -4.15
C MET A 1 -3.52 -2.41 -4.65
N ILE A 2 -2.44 -2.71 -3.92
CA ILE A 2 -1.53 -3.83 -4.20
C ILE A 2 -1.57 -4.74 -2.99
N LEU A 3 -2.11 -5.96 -3.14
CA LEU A 3 -2.13 -6.97 -2.09
C LEU A 3 -1.05 -8.02 -2.37
N GLY A 4 -0.28 -8.39 -1.36
CA GLY A 4 0.77 -9.41 -1.51
C GLY A 4 1.35 -9.80 -0.16
N SER A 5 1.90 -11.01 -0.08
CA SER A 5 2.60 -11.49 1.11
C SER A 5 3.79 -10.62 1.51
N ASN A 6 4.32 -10.87 2.70
CA ASN A 6 5.60 -10.31 3.11
C ASN A 6 6.71 -10.82 2.17
N GLY A 7 7.60 -9.93 1.75
CA GLY A 7 8.66 -10.26 0.79
C GLY A 7 8.22 -10.33 -0.68
N ALA A 8 6.93 -10.13 -1.01
CA ALA A 8 6.46 -10.15 -2.41
C ALA A 8 7.08 -9.05 -3.30
N GLY A 9 7.66 -8.00 -2.69
CA GLY A 9 8.32 -6.88 -3.37
C GLY A 9 7.58 -5.54 -3.34
N LYS A 10 6.49 -5.43 -2.57
CA LYS A 10 5.62 -4.24 -2.48
C LYS A 10 6.40 -2.98 -2.12
N THR A 11 7.09 -2.98 -0.98
CA THR A 11 7.94 -1.87 -0.53
C THR A 11 9.05 -1.53 -1.54
N SER A 12 9.66 -2.53 -2.18
CA SER A 12 10.71 -2.33 -3.18
C SER A 12 10.17 -1.63 -4.43
N LEU A 13 8.96 -1.98 -4.87
CA LEU A 13 8.28 -1.29 -5.96
C LEU A 13 8.01 0.17 -5.60
N LEU A 14 7.46 0.43 -4.41
CA LEU A 14 7.20 1.79 -3.94
C LEU A 14 8.50 2.62 -3.87
N LYS A 15 9.57 2.05 -3.30
CA LYS A 15 10.92 2.66 -3.26
C LYS A 15 11.47 2.96 -4.66
N ALA A 16 11.24 2.09 -5.64
CA ALA A 16 11.64 2.34 -7.02
C ALA A 16 10.85 3.52 -7.62
N ILE A 17 9.54 3.59 -7.39
CA ILE A 17 8.70 4.68 -7.89
C ILE A 17 9.12 6.04 -7.30
N VAL A 18 9.45 6.10 -6.01
CA VAL A 18 9.91 7.35 -5.37
C VAL A 18 11.40 7.64 -5.59
N GLY A 19 12.10 6.83 -6.39
CA GLY A 19 13.51 7.02 -6.74
C GLY A 19 14.49 6.74 -5.59
N LEU A 20 14.10 5.94 -4.60
CA LEU A 20 14.97 5.45 -3.53
C LEU A 20 15.73 4.17 -3.95
N TYR A 21 15.17 3.38 -4.86
CA TYR A 21 15.84 2.21 -5.46
C TYR A 21 16.14 2.45 -6.95
N LYS A 22 17.34 2.03 -7.36
CA LYS A 22 17.75 2.08 -8.77
C LYS A 22 16.97 1.02 -9.56
N VAL A 23 16.33 1.46 -10.64
CA VAL A 23 15.69 0.56 -11.61
C VAL A 23 16.75 0.02 -12.56
N ASN A 24 16.94 -1.30 -12.60
CA ASN A 24 17.95 -1.93 -13.44
C ASN A 24 17.58 -1.93 -14.94
N LYS A 25 16.29 -2.06 -15.26
CA LYS A 25 15.75 -2.12 -16.62
C LYS A 25 14.34 -1.51 -16.66
N GLY A 26 13.98 -0.93 -17.81
CA GLY A 26 12.68 -0.27 -18.01
C GLY A 26 12.65 1.17 -17.50
N SER A 27 11.46 1.77 -17.47
CA SER A 27 11.20 3.13 -17.00
C SER A 27 9.88 3.19 -16.24
N ILE A 28 9.74 4.15 -15.33
CA ILE A 28 8.52 4.40 -14.56
C ILE A 28 8.06 5.80 -14.92
N LEU A 29 6.89 5.91 -15.53
CA LEU A 29 6.28 7.18 -15.92
C LEU A 29 5.17 7.53 -14.92
N VAL A 30 5.27 8.71 -14.32
CA VAL A 30 4.21 9.29 -13.49
C VAL A 30 3.80 10.60 -14.14
N ASN A 31 2.56 10.68 -14.64
CA ASN A 31 2.04 11.84 -15.37
C ASN A 31 3.01 12.32 -16.46
N ASN A 32 3.48 11.36 -17.28
CA ASN A 32 4.46 11.52 -18.36
C ASN A 32 5.88 11.94 -17.94
N PHE A 33 6.17 12.02 -16.65
CA PHE A 33 7.52 12.26 -16.14
C PHE A 33 8.20 10.94 -15.79
N ASP A 34 9.41 10.71 -16.32
CA ASP A 34 10.21 9.52 -16.02
C ASP A 34 10.95 9.66 -14.68
N VAL A 35 10.37 9.08 -13.63
CA VAL A 35 10.91 9.11 -12.26
C VAL A 35 12.16 8.24 -12.10
N THR A 36 12.48 7.40 -13.08
CA THR A 36 13.73 6.61 -13.07
C THR A 36 14.94 7.43 -13.47
N ARG A 37 14.73 8.57 -14.13
CA ARG A 37 15.79 9.46 -14.64
C ARG A 37 15.92 10.76 -13.88
N GLY A 38 14.98 11.07 -12.98
CA GLY A 38 15.01 12.31 -12.23
C GLY A 38 13.92 12.40 -11.17
N LYS A 39 13.90 13.53 -10.46
CA LYS A 39 12.89 13.85 -9.45
C LYS A 39 12.16 15.11 -9.86
N LYS A 40 10.84 15.12 -9.68
CA LYS A 40 9.98 16.28 -9.85
C LYS A 40 9.38 16.63 -8.50
N LEU A 41 9.58 17.87 -8.05
CA LEU A 41 9.01 18.36 -6.79
C LEU A 41 7.48 18.27 -6.86
N ASN A 42 6.85 17.94 -5.74
CA ASN A 42 5.39 17.82 -5.58
C ASN A 42 4.69 16.81 -6.50
N LEU A 43 5.42 15.92 -7.18
CA LEU A 43 4.80 14.86 -7.98
C LEU A 43 4.33 13.69 -7.12
N LEU A 44 5.17 13.28 -6.17
CA LEU A 44 5.00 12.08 -5.35
C LEU A 44 5.12 12.41 -3.87
N SER A 45 4.29 11.78 -3.05
CA SER A 45 4.48 11.66 -1.60
C SER A 45 4.42 10.20 -1.16
N THR A 46 5.03 9.86 -0.03
CA THR A 46 5.02 8.50 0.50
C THR A 46 5.22 8.47 1.99
N ASN A 47 4.68 7.45 2.68
CA ASN A 47 4.85 7.24 4.12
C ASN A 47 6.12 6.43 4.48
N LEU A 48 6.98 6.13 3.50
CA LEU A 48 8.23 5.40 3.73
C LEU A 48 9.11 6.18 4.72
N GLU A 49 9.45 5.55 5.84
CA GLU A 49 10.15 6.18 6.96
C GLU A 49 11.48 6.85 6.54
N SER A 50 12.20 6.24 5.59
CA SER A 50 13.47 6.77 5.05
C SER A 50 13.37 8.18 4.46
N VAL A 51 12.16 8.65 4.12
CA VAL A 51 11.91 10.01 3.60
C VAL A 51 11.83 11.05 4.73
N TYR A 52 11.55 10.63 5.96
CA TYR A 52 11.26 11.51 7.10
C TYR A 52 12.41 11.65 8.11
N HIS A 53 13.52 10.95 7.90
CA HIS A 53 14.73 11.07 8.71
C HIS A 53 15.48 12.37 8.37
N LEU A 54 14.97 13.50 8.87
CA LEU A 54 15.52 14.84 8.67
C LEU A 54 16.42 15.24 9.85
N GLY A 55 17.58 14.58 9.98
CA GLY A 55 18.55 14.89 11.03
C GLY A 55 17.96 14.72 12.44
N SER A 56 18.08 15.75 13.29
CA SER A 56 17.64 15.73 14.69
C SER A 56 16.32 16.47 14.94
N LEU A 57 15.52 16.69 13.89
CA LEU A 57 14.23 17.38 14.04
C LEU A 57 13.24 16.56 14.88
N ASN A 58 12.51 17.27 15.74
CA ASN A 58 11.37 16.69 16.43
C ASN A 58 10.15 16.60 15.49
N ILE A 59 9.13 15.86 15.91
CA ILE A 59 7.91 15.64 15.12
C ILE A 59 7.21 16.94 14.72
N GLY A 60 7.15 17.94 15.60
CA GLY A 60 6.59 19.25 15.27
C GLY A 60 7.37 19.98 14.18
N GLN A 61 8.70 19.94 14.24
CA GLN A 61 9.58 20.54 13.25
C GLN A 61 9.51 19.80 11.91
N THR A 62 9.53 18.46 11.92
CA THR A 62 9.35 17.63 10.72
C THR A 62 8.00 17.91 10.07
N TYR A 63 6.93 18.04 10.86
CA TYR A 63 5.62 18.43 10.36
C TYR A 63 5.66 19.79 9.66
N SER A 64 6.26 20.81 10.28
CA SER A 64 6.36 22.15 9.70
C SER A 64 7.13 22.15 8.38
N VAL A 65 8.32 21.55 8.35
CA VAL A 65 9.16 21.47 7.15
C VAL A 65 8.44 20.73 6.03
N TYR A 66 7.84 19.58 6.33
CA TYR A 66 7.15 18.79 5.33
C TYR A 66 5.88 19.48 4.82
N SER A 67 5.13 20.12 5.71
CA SER A 67 3.91 20.86 5.35
C SER A 67 4.19 22.05 4.45
N GLU A 68 5.28 22.76 4.70
CA GLU A 68 5.75 23.86 3.86
C GLU A 68 6.24 23.34 2.50
N ALA A 69 7.10 22.32 2.48
CA ALA A 69 7.68 21.77 1.26
C ALA A 69 6.63 21.18 0.30
N PHE A 70 5.61 20.52 0.84
CA PHE A 70 4.60 19.79 0.06
C PHE A 70 3.23 20.48 0.06
N ASN A 71 3.10 21.70 0.58
CA ASN A 71 1.82 22.42 0.70
C ASN A 71 0.72 21.52 1.30
N CYS A 72 0.99 20.90 2.45
CA CYS A 72 0.03 19.99 3.08
C CYS A 72 -1.30 20.69 3.33
N VAL A 73 -2.41 20.02 3.00
CA VAL A 73 -3.75 20.57 3.22
C VAL A 73 -4.07 20.64 4.73
N LYS A 74 -4.88 21.63 5.13
CA LYS A 74 -5.24 21.91 6.53
C LYS A 74 -5.72 20.67 7.31
N ASP A 75 -6.36 19.71 6.63
CA ASP A 75 -6.88 18.48 7.22
C ASP A 75 -5.79 17.61 7.87
N ALA A 76 -4.52 17.74 7.44
CA ALA A 76 -3.38 17.11 8.09
C ALA A 76 -3.30 17.46 9.58
N GLY A 77 -3.63 18.71 9.96
CA GLY A 77 -3.53 19.19 11.34
C GLY A 77 -4.48 18.50 12.30
N ASN A 78 -5.69 18.16 11.85
CA ASN A 78 -6.69 17.49 12.68
C ASN A 78 -6.28 16.06 13.04
N LEU A 79 -5.77 15.31 12.06
CA LEU A 79 -5.31 13.93 12.26
C LEU A 79 -3.92 13.86 12.90
N TYR A 80 -3.06 14.84 12.62
CA TYR A 80 -1.77 15.00 13.29
C TYR A 80 -1.91 15.15 14.81
N ASN A 81 -2.93 15.87 15.26
CA ASN A 81 -3.17 16.10 16.70
C ASN A 81 -3.54 14.82 17.48
N LEU A 82 -3.82 13.71 16.79
CA LEU A 82 -4.03 12.41 17.41
C LEU A 82 -2.72 11.74 17.85
N VAL A 83 -1.55 12.19 17.35
CA VAL A 83 -0.23 11.71 17.79
C VAL A 83 0.25 12.48 19.01
N ARG A 84 0.72 11.74 20.02
CA ARG A 84 1.41 12.25 21.21
C ARG A 84 2.69 11.42 21.38
N PRO A 85 3.85 11.98 21.78
CA PRO A 85 4.15 13.39 22.08
C PRO A 85 4.87 14.12 20.92
N LYS A 86 4.56 15.42 20.74
CA LYS A 86 5.09 16.27 19.65
C LYS A 86 6.57 16.66 19.79
N GLY A 87 7.14 16.54 20.99
CA GLY A 87 8.50 16.96 21.31
C GLY A 87 9.58 15.93 21.04
N ASP A 88 9.20 14.68 20.74
CA ASP A 88 10.15 13.62 20.46
C ASP A 88 10.62 13.63 19.00
N THR A 89 11.72 12.92 18.73
CA THR A 89 12.22 12.65 17.39
C THR A 89 11.49 11.45 16.79
N LEU A 90 11.50 11.32 15.46
CA LEU A 90 10.91 10.16 14.76
C LEU A 90 11.45 8.82 15.29
N SER A 91 12.73 8.77 15.69
CA SER A 91 13.36 7.57 16.24
C SER A 91 12.77 7.09 17.57
N ARG A 92 12.20 8.00 18.38
CA ARG A 92 11.67 7.71 19.73
C ARG A 92 10.21 7.28 19.75
N LEU A 93 9.48 7.53 18.67
CA LEU A 93 8.10 7.06 18.54
C LEU A 93 8.04 5.53 18.47
N SER A 94 6.91 4.96 18.90
CA SER A 94 6.57 3.56 18.61
C SER A 94 6.36 3.36 17.10
N THR A 95 6.40 2.10 16.64
CA THR A 95 6.18 1.77 15.22
C THR A 95 4.85 2.30 14.70
N GLY A 96 3.77 2.14 15.48
CA GLY A 96 2.44 2.63 15.13
C GLY A 96 2.37 4.16 15.05
N GLU A 97 2.99 4.87 16.01
CA GLU A 97 3.04 6.34 15.98
C GLU A 97 3.84 6.86 14.79
N LYS A 98 4.98 6.23 14.44
CA LYS A 98 5.75 6.56 13.23
C LYS A 98 4.89 6.35 12.00
N LYS A 99 4.26 5.18 11.87
CA LYS A 99 3.42 4.81 10.72
C LYS A 99 2.26 5.79 10.56
N TRP A 100 1.56 6.11 11.64
CA TRP A 100 0.49 7.10 11.63
C TRP A 100 1.02 8.46 11.15
N PHE A 101 2.09 8.96 11.77
CA PHE A 101 2.64 10.27 11.46
C PHE A 101 3.07 10.40 9.99
N THR A 102 3.86 9.45 9.49
CA THR A 102 4.33 9.49 8.09
C THR A 102 3.17 9.31 7.11
N THR A 103 2.18 8.48 7.45
CA THR A 103 1.01 8.26 6.60
C THR A 103 0.13 9.50 6.51
N VAL A 104 -0.15 10.17 7.62
CA VAL A 104 -0.94 11.41 7.62
C VAL A 104 -0.22 12.48 6.80
N LEU A 105 1.09 12.66 6.99
CA LEU A 105 1.85 13.62 6.18
C LEU A 105 1.81 13.30 4.68
N ALA A 106 2.04 12.04 4.30
CA ALA A 106 2.02 11.64 2.90
C ALA A 106 0.64 11.80 2.26
N LEU A 107 -0.42 11.41 2.97
CA LEU A 107 -1.79 11.44 2.48
C LEU A 107 -2.26 12.88 2.19
N PHE A 108 -1.91 13.83 3.06
CA PHE A 108 -2.31 15.23 2.94
C PHE A 108 -1.28 16.13 2.27
N ALA A 109 -0.15 15.59 1.81
CA ALA A 109 0.76 16.31 0.93
C ALA A 109 0.03 16.80 -0.34
N GLY A 110 0.27 18.03 -0.79
CA GLY A 110 -0.28 18.60 -2.02
C GLY A 110 0.35 18.03 -3.30
N THR A 111 0.46 16.71 -3.40
CA THR A 111 1.05 15.99 -4.53
C THR A 111 -0.01 15.36 -5.42
N GLU A 112 0.34 15.08 -6.67
CA GLU A 112 -0.57 14.45 -7.64
C GLU A 112 -0.79 12.96 -7.33
N VAL A 113 0.26 12.28 -6.85
CA VAL A 113 0.24 10.85 -6.50
C VAL A 113 0.78 10.63 -5.09
N THR A 114 0.15 9.72 -4.34
CA THR A 114 0.63 9.27 -3.03
C THR A 114 0.78 7.76 -2.99
N LEU A 115 1.92 7.31 -2.48
CA LEU A 115 2.26 5.91 -2.27
C LEU A 115 2.31 5.60 -0.78
N LEU A 116 1.37 4.80 -0.29
CA LEU A 116 1.31 4.38 1.10
C LEU A 116 1.69 2.91 1.22
N ASP A 117 2.80 2.66 1.90
CA ASP A 117 3.26 1.32 2.22
C ASP A 117 2.65 0.87 3.55
N GLU A 118 1.74 -0.10 3.47
CA GLU A 118 1.09 -0.76 4.60
C GLU A 118 0.60 0.25 5.67
N PRO A 119 -0.26 1.22 5.30
CA PRO A 119 -0.55 2.38 6.14
C PRO A 119 -1.38 2.08 7.39
N PHE A 120 -2.01 0.91 7.45
CA PHE A 120 -2.90 0.51 8.55
C PHE A 120 -2.25 -0.46 9.54
N GLU A 121 -1.01 -0.88 9.29
CA GLU A 121 -0.26 -1.78 10.17
C GLU A 121 0.13 -1.12 11.48
N ASP A 122 0.19 -1.91 12.55
CA ASP A 122 0.61 -1.50 13.89
C ASP A 122 -0.21 -0.33 14.48
N LEU A 123 -1.41 -0.10 13.95
CA LEU A 123 -2.37 0.87 14.45
C LEU A 123 -3.48 0.16 15.26
N ASP A 124 -3.94 0.82 16.32
CA ASP A 124 -5.15 0.37 17.01
C ASP A 124 -6.40 0.51 16.11
N PRO A 125 -7.49 -0.24 16.39
CA PRO A 125 -8.68 -0.24 15.54
C PRO A 125 -9.34 1.13 15.34
N ALA A 126 -9.24 2.05 16.31
CA ALA A 126 -9.84 3.37 16.20
C ALA A 126 -9.03 4.26 15.24
N LEU A 127 -7.70 4.18 15.29
CA LEU A 127 -6.83 4.83 14.32
C LEU A 127 -7.00 4.24 12.91
N VAL A 128 -7.09 2.91 12.76
CA VAL A 128 -7.37 2.28 11.45
C VAL A 128 -8.66 2.86 10.85
N LYS A 129 -9.76 2.92 11.62
CA LYS A 129 -11.03 3.47 11.15
C LYS A 129 -10.91 4.94 10.74
N SER A 130 -10.19 5.73 11.54
CA SER A 130 -9.96 7.15 11.27
C SER A 130 -9.17 7.35 9.97
N LEU A 131 -8.14 6.53 9.76
CA LEU A 131 -7.31 6.60 8.57
C LEU A 131 -8.02 6.08 7.31
N VAL A 132 -8.85 5.03 7.42
CA VAL A 132 -9.71 4.57 6.33
C VAL A 132 -10.63 5.71 5.87
N ASN A 133 -11.29 6.39 6.80
CA ASN A 133 -12.15 7.53 6.48
C ASN A 133 -11.38 8.66 5.80
N ALA A 134 -10.16 8.96 6.27
CA ALA A 134 -9.29 9.96 5.67
C ALA A 134 -8.87 9.57 4.23
N VAL A 135 -8.52 8.32 3.99
CA VAL A 135 -8.17 7.82 2.65
C VAL A 135 -9.35 7.96 1.69
N LEU A 136 -10.57 7.64 2.15
CA LEU A 136 -11.79 7.73 1.33
C LEU A 136 -12.26 9.17 1.07
N SER A 137 -11.91 10.12 1.95
CA SER A 137 -12.29 11.53 1.81
C SER A 137 -11.39 12.30 0.85
N VAL A 138 -10.15 11.87 0.62
CA VAL A 138 -9.23 12.52 -0.33
C VAL A 138 -9.77 12.42 -1.76
N LYS A 139 -9.86 13.57 -2.44
CA LYS A 139 -10.31 13.69 -3.84
C LYS A 139 -9.23 14.35 -4.71
N GLY A 140 -9.29 14.11 -6.02
CA GLY A 140 -8.41 14.75 -7.00
C GLY A 140 -6.94 14.29 -6.95
N LYS A 141 -6.66 13.19 -6.24
CA LYS A 141 -5.32 12.64 -6.01
C LYS A 141 -5.30 11.15 -6.30
N GLN A 142 -4.26 10.64 -6.95
CA GLN A 142 -4.11 9.20 -7.16
C GLN A 142 -3.43 8.54 -5.96
N LEU A 143 -4.05 7.49 -5.41
CA LEU A 143 -3.52 6.75 -4.26
C LEU A 143 -3.08 5.34 -4.67
N ILE A 144 -1.85 4.98 -4.33
CA ILE A 144 -1.32 3.62 -4.43
C ILE A 144 -1.07 3.14 -3.02
N ILE A 145 -1.82 2.13 -2.58
CA ILE A 145 -1.73 1.57 -1.23
C ILE A 145 -1.34 0.11 -1.34
N THR A 146 -0.33 -0.31 -0.58
CA THR A 146 0.04 -1.72 -0.42
C THR A 146 -0.59 -2.29 0.86
N LEU A 147 -0.93 -3.57 0.83
CA LEU A 147 -1.43 -4.33 1.98
C LEU A 147 -0.87 -5.75 1.95
N HIS A 148 -0.72 -6.36 3.12
CA HIS A 148 -0.58 -7.81 3.25
C HIS A 148 -1.88 -8.50 3.70
N SER A 149 -2.80 -7.77 4.35
CA SER A 149 -4.03 -8.32 4.92
C SER A 149 -5.26 -8.09 4.02
N ILE A 150 -6.02 -9.16 3.78
CA ILE A 150 -7.25 -9.14 2.97
C ILE A 150 -8.40 -8.46 3.71
N HIS A 151 -8.45 -8.54 5.04
CA HIS A 151 -9.56 -8.01 5.84
C HIS A 151 -9.79 -6.51 5.68
N LEU A 152 -8.75 -5.75 5.33
CA LEU A 152 -8.83 -4.31 5.11
C LEU A 152 -9.50 -3.95 3.78
N LEU A 153 -9.52 -4.87 2.81
CA LEU A 153 -10.14 -4.64 1.50
C LEU A 153 -11.64 -4.35 1.59
N LYS A 154 -12.33 -4.84 2.62
CA LYS A 154 -13.78 -4.61 2.82
C LYS A 154 -14.15 -3.13 2.90
N TYR A 155 -13.21 -2.25 3.25
CA TYR A 155 -13.41 -0.81 3.31
C TYR A 155 -13.24 -0.11 1.96
N PHE A 156 -12.73 -0.80 0.93
CA PHE A 156 -12.31 -0.23 -0.35
C PHE A 156 -12.92 -0.98 -1.55
N LYS A 157 -14.19 -1.40 -1.46
CA LYS A 157 -14.86 -2.28 -2.44
C LYS A 157 -14.76 -1.80 -3.90
N ASP A 158 -14.89 -0.48 -4.13
CA ASP A 158 -14.85 0.11 -5.47
C ASP A 158 -13.43 0.24 -6.05
N TRP A 159 -12.41 -0.01 -5.23
CA TRP A 159 -11.02 0.20 -5.62
C TRP A 159 -10.53 -0.89 -6.56
N ASP A 160 -9.53 -0.49 -7.33
CA ASP A 160 -8.82 -1.39 -8.20
C ASP A 160 -7.77 -2.17 -7.39
N LEU A 161 -7.74 -3.48 -7.59
CA LEU A 161 -6.85 -4.39 -6.90
C LEU A 161 -5.86 -5.02 -7.88
N PHE A 162 -4.62 -5.07 -7.42
CA PHE A 162 -3.52 -5.80 -8.02
C PHE A 162 -2.95 -6.75 -6.97
N PHE A 163 -2.57 -7.94 -7.40
CA PHE A 163 -1.87 -8.91 -6.58
C PHE A 163 -0.37 -8.85 -6.87
N MET A 164 0.47 -9.00 -5.86
CA MET A 164 1.91 -9.09 -6.02
C MET A 164 2.41 -10.43 -5.50
N PHE A 165 3.05 -11.20 -6.40
CA PHE A 165 3.67 -12.48 -6.09
C PHE A 165 5.05 -12.55 -6.75
N ASN A 166 6.09 -12.89 -5.99
CA ASN A 166 7.47 -13.06 -6.48
C ASN A 166 7.95 -11.90 -7.40
N GLY A 167 7.69 -10.65 -7.00
CA GLY A 167 8.09 -9.47 -7.77
C GLY A 167 7.24 -9.16 -9.02
N LYS A 168 6.21 -9.98 -9.32
CA LYS A 168 5.29 -9.77 -10.44
C LYS A 168 3.95 -9.24 -9.94
N LEU A 169 3.39 -8.31 -10.70
CA LEU A 169 2.08 -7.71 -10.45
C LEU A 169 1.03 -8.34 -11.36
N TYR A 170 -0.10 -8.74 -10.81
CA TYR A 170 -1.23 -9.36 -11.49
C TYR A 170 -2.48 -8.51 -11.27
N GLY A 171 -3.18 -8.16 -12.33
CA GLY A 171 -4.36 -7.30 -12.29
C GLY A 171 -4.71 -6.82 -13.69
N LYS A 172 -5.71 -5.95 -13.85
CA LYS A 172 -6.49 -5.22 -12.85
C LYS A 172 -7.80 -5.95 -12.52
N ALA A 173 -8.15 -6.07 -11.24
CA ALA A 173 -9.47 -6.55 -10.80
C ALA A 173 -10.16 -5.51 -9.88
N LYS A 174 -11.47 -5.62 -9.65
CA LYS A 174 -12.14 -4.84 -8.58
C LYS A 174 -12.04 -5.55 -7.25
N VAL A 175 -11.94 -4.78 -6.16
CA VAL A 175 -11.89 -5.35 -4.80
C VAL A 175 -13.16 -6.14 -4.50
N GLU A 176 -14.34 -5.62 -4.85
CA GLU A 176 -15.61 -6.33 -4.66
C GLU A 176 -15.62 -7.70 -5.38
N ASP A 177 -15.11 -7.76 -6.60
CA ASP A 177 -15.08 -8.99 -7.38
C ASP A 177 -14.20 -10.05 -6.72
N VAL A 178 -13.11 -9.62 -6.10
CA VAL A 178 -12.12 -10.48 -5.47
C VAL A 178 -12.56 -10.93 -4.07
N LEU A 179 -13.20 -10.05 -3.28
CA LEU A 179 -13.68 -10.40 -1.94
C LEU A 179 -14.69 -11.54 -1.94
N ASP A 180 -15.49 -11.66 -3.00
CA ASP A 180 -16.48 -12.73 -3.17
C ASP A 180 -15.98 -13.90 -4.03
N SER A 181 -14.65 -14.00 -4.23
CA SER A 181 -14.01 -15.03 -5.05
C SER A 181 -13.26 -16.09 -4.25
N CYS A 182 -12.97 -17.18 -4.94
CA CYS A 182 -12.18 -18.30 -4.47
C CYS A 182 -10.91 -18.41 -5.31
N ILE A 183 -9.81 -18.81 -4.68
CA ILE A 183 -8.58 -19.17 -5.39
C ILE A 183 -8.60 -20.67 -5.64
N VAL A 184 -8.58 -21.06 -6.91
CA VAL A 184 -8.57 -22.46 -7.35
C VAL A 184 -7.31 -22.74 -8.16
N SER A 185 -6.79 -23.96 -8.07
CA SER A 185 -5.65 -24.39 -8.89
C SER A 185 -6.08 -24.64 -10.35
N GLY A 186 -5.14 -24.40 -11.25
CA GLY A 186 -5.32 -24.57 -12.69
C GLY A 186 -5.84 -23.33 -13.40
N ASP A 187 -5.89 -23.45 -14.72
CA ASP A 187 -6.49 -22.46 -15.60
C ASP A 187 -8.01 -22.67 -15.65
N LYS A 188 -8.77 -21.66 -15.21
CA LYS A 188 -10.23 -21.61 -15.35
C LYS A 188 -10.61 -20.47 -16.29
N GLU A 189 -11.45 -20.77 -17.28
CA GLU A 189 -11.92 -19.79 -18.27
C GLU A 189 -12.66 -18.60 -17.64
N ASN A 190 -13.49 -18.84 -16.63
CA ASN A 190 -14.32 -17.82 -15.98
C ASN A 190 -13.60 -17.08 -14.82
N SER A 191 -12.29 -16.91 -14.92
CA SER A 191 -11.49 -16.28 -13.87
C SER A 191 -11.49 -14.75 -13.95
N VAL A 192 -11.65 -14.10 -12.80
CA VAL A 192 -11.45 -12.65 -12.61
C VAL A 192 -9.98 -12.29 -12.83
N LEU A 193 -9.08 -13.18 -12.39
CA LEU A 193 -7.64 -13.01 -12.52
C LEU A 193 -6.95 -14.37 -12.52
N LYS A 194 -5.89 -14.50 -13.31
CA LYS A 194 -4.96 -15.63 -13.27
C LYS A 194 -3.63 -15.17 -12.70
N VAL A 195 -3.07 -15.98 -11.81
CA VAL A 195 -1.80 -15.73 -11.14
C VAL A 195 -0.89 -16.93 -11.35
N SER A 196 0.38 -16.69 -11.68
CA SER A 196 1.38 -17.76 -11.72
C SER A 196 2.32 -17.65 -10.53
N VAL A 197 2.39 -18.71 -9.73
CA VAL A 197 3.26 -18.80 -8.56
C VAL A 197 3.93 -20.17 -8.57
N GLY A 198 5.26 -20.23 -8.47
CA GLY A 198 5.99 -21.50 -8.46
C GLY A 198 5.85 -22.36 -9.73
N GLY A 199 5.48 -21.77 -10.87
CA GLY A 199 5.19 -22.52 -12.11
C GLY A 199 3.77 -23.08 -12.20
N MET A 200 3.02 -23.03 -11.10
CA MET A 200 1.60 -23.37 -11.06
C MET A 200 0.75 -22.15 -11.43
N THR A 201 -0.38 -22.39 -12.09
CA THR A 201 -1.39 -21.37 -12.37
C THR A 201 -2.52 -21.49 -11.36
N TYR A 202 -2.88 -20.37 -10.76
CA TYR A 202 -4.05 -20.24 -9.89
C TYR A 202 -5.02 -19.25 -10.52
N SER A 203 -6.29 -19.59 -10.49
CA SER A 203 -7.38 -18.77 -10.99
C SER A 203 -8.19 -18.23 -9.82
N ILE A 204 -8.51 -16.93 -9.85
CA ILE A 204 -9.45 -16.29 -8.93
C ILE A 204 -10.82 -16.31 -9.61
N VAL A 205 -11.76 -17.08 -9.08
CA VAL A 205 -13.08 -17.32 -9.68
C VAL A 205 -14.16 -16.84 -8.72
N LYS A 206 -15.17 -16.13 -9.22
CA LYS A 206 -16.30 -15.68 -8.39
C LYS A 206 -17.15 -16.85 -7.93
N GLY A 207 -17.56 -16.83 -6.67
CA GLY A 207 -18.56 -17.75 -6.13
C GLY A 207 -18.01 -19.13 -5.79
N ASP A 208 -17.84 -20.00 -6.78
CA ASP A 208 -17.60 -21.43 -6.54
C ASP A 208 -16.22 -21.71 -5.92
N CYS A 209 -16.25 -22.28 -4.72
CA CYS A 209 -15.10 -22.63 -3.90
C CYS A 209 -14.84 -24.15 -3.92
N GLU A 210 -15.50 -24.93 -4.76
CA GLU A 210 -15.29 -26.38 -4.82
C GLU A 210 -13.83 -26.69 -5.18
N GLY A 211 -13.10 -27.28 -4.23
CA GLY A 211 -11.65 -27.53 -4.34
C GLY A 211 -10.74 -26.29 -4.21
N GLY A 212 -11.30 -25.12 -3.92
CA GLY A 212 -10.60 -23.84 -3.79
C GLY A 212 -10.42 -23.36 -2.34
N ILE A 213 -9.86 -22.15 -2.21
CA ILE A 213 -9.77 -21.42 -0.94
C ILE A 213 -10.58 -20.13 -1.07
N SER A 214 -11.54 -19.93 -0.17
CA SER A 214 -12.30 -18.69 -0.10
C SER A 214 -11.41 -17.52 0.33
N LEU A 215 -11.42 -16.44 -0.45
CA LEU A 215 -10.68 -15.22 -0.08
C LEU A 215 -11.24 -14.54 1.18
N LYS A 216 -12.50 -14.83 1.54
CA LYS A 216 -13.11 -14.32 2.79
C LYS A 216 -12.59 -14.99 4.05
N GLU A 217 -12.12 -16.23 3.91
CA GLU A 217 -11.74 -17.07 5.05
C GLU A 217 -10.26 -16.96 5.39
N ILE A 218 -9.47 -16.35 4.51
CA ILE A 218 -8.03 -16.19 4.70
C ILE A 218 -7.66 -14.79 5.20
N ASN A 219 -6.64 -14.74 6.04
CA ASN A 219 -6.13 -13.49 6.60
C ASN A 219 -5.18 -12.78 5.62
N ASN A 220 -4.33 -13.56 4.93
CA ASN A 220 -3.29 -13.09 4.05
C ASN A 220 -3.05 -14.10 2.90
N LEU A 221 -2.13 -13.76 1.99
CA LEU A 221 -1.81 -14.57 0.81
C LEU A 221 -0.65 -15.57 1.03
N ASP A 222 -0.13 -15.71 2.25
CA ASP A 222 0.95 -16.65 2.54
C ASP A 222 0.52 -18.10 2.31
N ILE A 223 -0.77 -18.39 2.50
CA ILE A 223 -1.38 -19.70 2.25
C ILE A 223 -1.13 -20.25 0.83
N LEU A 224 -0.98 -19.37 -0.17
CA LEU A 224 -0.67 -19.78 -1.53
C LEU A 224 0.79 -20.23 -1.68
N TYR A 225 1.70 -19.64 -0.91
CA TYR A 225 3.08 -20.09 -0.86
C TYR A 225 3.24 -21.37 -0.06
N ASP A 226 2.43 -21.57 0.98
CA ASP A 226 2.47 -22.79 1.79
C ASP A 226 1.99 -24.00 0.97
N ARG A 227 0.90 -23.87 0.19
CA ARG A 227 0.47 -24.95 -0.73
C ARG A 227 1.53 -25.34 -1.76
N LEU A 228 2.31 -24.38 -2.27
CA LEU A 228 3.42 -24.68 -3.17
C LEU A 228 4.51 -25.52 -2.51
N ARG A 229 4.67 -25.43 -1.18
CA ARG A 229 5.64 -26.26 -0.45
C ARG A 229 5.13 -27.66 -0.14
N GLU A 230 3.82 -27.85 -0.12
CA GLU A 230 3.20 -29.18 0.11
C GLU A 230 3.12 -30.01 -1.18
N GLU A 231 3.14 -29.37 -2.36
CA GLU A 231 3.10 -30.03 -3.68
C GLU A 231 4.50 -30.37 -4.26
N ILE A 232 5.60 -30.00 -3.57
CA ILE A 232 7.01 -30.27 -3.95
C ILE A 232 7.60 -31.34 -3.03
#